data_AF-A0A3D2JVT5-F1
#
_entry.id   AF-A0A3D2JVT5-F1
#
_cell.length_a   1.000
_cell.length_b   1.000
_cell.length_c   1.000
_cell.angle_alpha   90.00
_cell.angle_beta   90.00
_cell.angle_gamma   90.00
#
_symmetry.space_group_name_H-M   'P 1'
#
loop_
_entity.id
_entity.type
_entity.pdbx_description
1 polymer ?
#
loop_
_entity_poly.entity_id
_entity_poly.type
_entity_poly.pdbx_seq_one_letter_code
_entity_poly.pdbx_strand_id
1 'polypeptide(L)'
;EEIEARRAAADASSDGALAIEGVDESYNDFWIENAGIGELVRTSHIVYPENGQLPDLVEGAVARQGMYGGATTGESRPVRIAAGGIGTDGPEDRGLSERCLIGFNAGPPFVPSLYNNNVQIFQSRDTAVLLTEMIHDAR
;
A
#
# COMPACT_ATOMS: atom_id res chain seq x y z
N GLU A 1 2.20 -2.73 -27.89
CA GLU A 1 2.05 -4.17 -28.16
C GLU A 1 2.26 -5.06 -26.94
N GLU A 2 3.49 -5.30 -26.43
CA GLU A 2 3.70 -6.21 -25.28
C GLU A 2 2.96 -5.76 -24.00
N ILE A 3 3.05 -4.47 -23.65
CA ILE A 3 2.37 -3.89 -22.48
C ILE A 3 0.84 -3.99 -22.61
N GLU A 4 0.32 -3.78 -23.82
CA GLU A 4 -1.12 -3.87 -24.09
C GLU A 4 -1.62 -5.31 -24.03
N ALA A 5 -0.85 -6.25 -24.56
CA ALA A 5 -1.15 -7.68 -24.47
C ALA A 5 -1.13 -8.15 -23.00
N ARG A 6 -0.14 -7.70 -22.21
CA ARG A 6 -0.08 -7.98 -20.77
C ARG A 6 -1.26 -7.38 -20.02
N ARG A 7 -1.68 -6.15 -20.38
CA ARG A 7 -2.86 -5.51 -19.80
C ARG A 7 -4.14 -6.29 -20.14
N ALA A 8 -4.34 -6.61 -21.41
CA ALA A 8 -5.51 -7.36 -21.86
C ALA A 8 -5.60 -8.74 -21.18
N ALA A 9 -4.47 -9.41 -20.95
CA ALA A 9 -4.43 -10.66 -20.21
C ALA A 9 -4.82 -10.48 -18.73
N ALA A 10 -4.30 -9.44 -18.06
CA ALA A 10 -4.67 -9.13 -16.68
C ALA A 10 -6.15 -8.73 -16.54
N ASP A 11 -6.64 -7.90 -17.44
CA ASP A 11 -8.04 -7.47 -17.49
C ASP A 11 -8.98 -8.67 -17.74
N ALA A 12 -8.60 -9.61 -18.61
CA ALA A 12 -9.38 -10.83 -18.87
C ALA A 12 -9.42 -11.80 -17.68
N SER A 13 -8.46 -11.71 -16.76
CA SER A 13 -8.42 -12.47 -15.51
C SER A 13 -9.05 -11.76 -14.32
N SER A 14 -9.62 -10.56 -14.52
CA SER A 14 -10.32 -9.81 -13.47
C SER A 14 -11.41 -10.68 -12.85
N ASP A 15 -11.49 -10.65 -11.52
CA ASP A 15 -12.46 -11.39 -10.71
C ASP A 15 -12.36 -12.94 -10.85
N GLY A 16 -11.29 -13.44 -11.48
CA GLY A 16 -11.00 -14.86 -11.59
C GLY A 16 -10.33 -15.42 -10.33
N ALA A 17 -10.49 -16.72 -10.08
CA ALA A 17 -9.72 -17.37 -9.03
C ALA A 17 -8.21 -17.22 -9.33
N LEU A 18 -7.44 -16.80 -8.32
CA LEU A 18 -6.00 -16.63 -8.49
C LEU A 18 -5.34 -18.00 -8.61
N ALA A 19 -4.54 -18.19 -9.65
CA ALA A 19 -3.80 -19.43 -9.91
C ALA A 19 -2.55 -19.53 -9.01
N ILE A 20 -2.74 -19.43 -7.70
CA ILE A 20 -1.67 -19.47 -6.70
C ILE A 20 -1.75 -20.83 -5.99
N GLU A 21 -0.71 -21.64 -6.14
CA GLU A 21 -0.56 -22.87 -5.35
C GLU A 21 -0.10 -22.51 -3.92
N GLY A 22 -0.73 -23.10 -2.89
CA GLY A 22 -0.39 -22.85 -1.47
C GLY A 22 -1.27 -21.81 -0.75
N VAL A 23 -2.37 -21.35 -1.34
CA VAL A 23 -3.30 -20.36 -0.75
C VAL A 23 -4.15 -20.91 0.41
N ASP A 24 -4.03 -22.20 0.74
CA ASP A 24 -4.72 -22.77 1.91
C ASP A 24 -4.24 -22.16 3.25
N GLU A 25 -3.18 -21.33 3.25
CA GLU A 25 -2.53 -20.85 4.48
C GLU A 25 -2.50 -19.31 4.68
N SER A 26 -3.05 -18.46 3.79
CA SER A 26 -3.00 -17.00 3.99
C SER A 26 -4.35 -16.26 3.89
N TYR A 27 -4.95 -16.16 2.71
CA TYR A 27 -6.24 -15.50 2.48
C TYR A 27 -7.01 -16.21 1.37
N ASN A 28 -8.30 -16.45 1.57
CA ASN A 28 -9.15 -16.97 0.51
C ASN A 28 -9.16 -16.02 -0.69
N ASP A 29 -9.22 -16.59 -1.89
CA ASP A 29 -9.25 -15.85 -3.17
C ASP A 29 -10.33 -14.76 -3.22
N PHE A 30 -11.49 -14.99 -2.62
CA PHE A 30 -12.58 -14.01 -2.58
C PHE A 30 -12.23 -12.69 -1.87
N TRP A 31 -11.22 -12.68 -0.99
CA TRP A 31 -10.77 -11.45 -0.33
C TRP A 31 -9.79 -10.66 -1.19
N ILE A 32 -9.23 -11.27 -2.24
CA ILE A 32 -8.15 -10.67 -3.02
C ILE A 32 -8.72 -9.89 -4.21
N GLU A 33 -8.41 -8.61 -4.24
CA GLU A 33 -8.69 -7.68 -5.33
C GLU A 33 -7.73 -7.95 -6.49
N ASN A 34 -8.27 -8.46 -7.60
CA ASN A 34 -7.53 -8.75 -8.83
C ASN A 34 -8.11 -8.02 -10.05
N ALA A 35 -8.79 -6.90 -9.80
CA ALA A 35 -9.38 -6.09 -10.84
C ALA A 35 -8.34 -5.68 -11.90
N GLY A 36 -8.74 -5.76 -13.16
CA GLY A 36 -7.95 -5.25 -14.28
C GLY A 36 -7.62 -3.76 -14.13
N ILE A 37 -6.53 -3.31 -14.78
CA ILE A 37 -6.13 -1.89 -14.80
C ILE A 37 -7.11 -1.07 -15.66
N GLY A 38 -7.78 -1.73 -16.62
CA GLY A 38 -8.72 -1.10 -17.52
C GLY A 38 -8.06 -0.11 -18.48
N GLU A 39 -8.82 0.85 -19.00
CA GLU A 39 -8.34 1.76 -20.05
C GLU A 39 -7.36 2.83 -19.54
N LEU A 40 -7.45 3.20 -18.26
CA LEU A 40 -6.64 4.27 -17.66
C LEU A 40 -5.29 3.75 -17.15
N VAL A 41 -4.34 3.59 -18.07
CA VAL A 41 -2.98 3.16 -17.73
C VAL A 41 -2.16 4.36 -17.24
N ARG A 42 -2.04 4.53 -15.93
CA ARG A 42 -1.12 5.51 -15.31
C ARG A 42 0.16 4.82 -14.87
N THR A 43 1.30 5.35 -15.32
CA THR A 43 2.63 4.89 -14.90
C THR A 43 3.14 5.61 -13.65
N SER A 44 2.50 6.72 -13.24
CA SER A 44 2.85 7.47 -12.04
C SER A 44 1.63 8.14 -11.41
N HIS A 45 1.65 8.25 -10.08
CA HIS A 45 0.74 9.10 -9.30
C HIS A 45 1.28 10.53 -9.11
N ILE A 46 2.55 10.76 -9.45
CA ILE A 46 3.20 12.06 -9.33
C ILE A 46 2.86 12.87 -10.58
N VAL A 47 2.15 13.98 -10.39
CA VAL A 47 1.78 14.90 -11.47
C VAL A 47 2.75 16.08 -11.61
N TYR A 48 3.53 16.35 -10.55
CA TYR A 48 4.62 17.31 -10.55
C TYR A 48 5.75 16.79 -9.64
N PRO A 49 7.02 16.77 -10.09
CA PRO A 49 7.50 17.21 -11.41
C PRO A 49 6.89 16.43 -12.59
N GLU A 50 6.79 17.07 -13.76
CA GLU A 50 6.05 16.54 -14.93
C GLU A 50 6.64 15.22 -15.48
N ASN A 51 7.87 14.88 -15.11
CA ASN A 51 8.48 13.59 -15.43
C ASN A 51 7.92 12.43 -14.59
N GLY A 52 7.02 12.70 -13.64
CA GLY A 52 6.36 11.70 -12.80
C GLY A 52 7.29 10.97 -11.84
N GLN A 53 8.48 11.50 -11.59
CA GLN A 53 9.48 10.91 -10.70
C GLN A 53 9.45 11.57 -9.32
N LEU A 54 9.81 10.80 -8.29
CA LEU A 54 9.96 11.34 -6.95
C LEU A 54 11.11 12.37 -6.96
N PRO A 55 10.88 13.61 -6.52
CA PRO A 55 11.95 14.59 -6.41
C PRO A 55 12.95 14.18 -5.33
N ASP A 56 14.16 14.74 -5.39
CA ASP A 56 15.17 14.51 -4.38
C ASP A 56 14.63 14.86 -2.99
N LEU A 57 14.95 14.00 -2.03
CA LEU A 57 14.59 14.23 -0.63
C LEU A 57 15.36 15.44 -0.10
N VAL A 58 14.68 16.29 0.68
CA VAL A 58 15.34 17.40 1.36
C VAL A 58 16.35 16.89 2.39
N GLU A 59 17.37 17.69 2.69
CA GLU A 59 18.38 17.33 3.69
C GLU A 59 17.72 16.98 5.03
N GLY A 60 18.10 15.82 5.59
CA GLY A 60 17.54 15.31 6.84
C GLY A 60 16.20 14.58 6.71
N ALA A 61 15.59 14.53 5.52
CA ALA A 61 14.42 13.68 5.31
C ALA A 61 14.80 12.19 5.35
N VAL A 62 14.09 11.43 6.18
CA VAL A 62 14.24 9.98 6.27
C VAL A 62 13.51 9.35 5.09
N ALA A 63 14.24 8.66 4.22
CA ALA A 63 13.64 7.89 3.14
C ALA A 63 12.76 6.78 3.71
N ARG A 64 11.53 6.61 3.18
CA ARG A 64 10.70 5.46 3.55
C ARG A 64 11.43 4.18 3.14
N GLN A 65 11.88 3.41 4.12
CA GLN A 65 12.20 2.00 3.93
C GLN A 65 10.86 1.28 3.71
N GLY A 66 10.70 0.56 2.60
CA GLY A 66 9.42 0.06 2.10
C GLY A 66 8.57 -0.75 3.10
N MET A 67 7.36 -1.12 2.68
CA MET A 67 6.37 -1.74 3.57
C MET A 67 6.73 -3.17 4.00
N TYR A 68 7.41 -3.94 3.14
CA TYR A 68 7.72 -5.35 3.38
C TYR A 68 9.22 -5.58 3.45
N GLY A 69 9.73 -5.75 4.66
CA GLY A 69 11.13 -6.06 4.93
C GLY A 69 11.35 -7.42 5.60
N GLY A 70 10.43 -7.88 6.46
CA GLY A 70 10.50 -9.14 7.22
C GLY A 70 11.72 -9.28 8.17
N ALA A 71 12.79 -8.54 7.91
CA ALA A 71 14.05 -8.53 8.60
C ALA A 71 14.20 -7.25 9.41
N THR A 72 14.77 -7.40 10.60
CA THR A 72 15.20 -6.31 11.45
C THR A 72 16.22 -5.45 10.72
N THR A 73 15.96 -4.15 10.61
CA THR A 73 16.80 -3.24 9.80
C THR A 73 18.01 -2.68 10.54
N GLY A 74 18.09 -2.91 11.86
CA GLY A 74 19.12 -2.30 12.72
C GLY A 74 18.95 -0.79 12.93
N GLU A 75 17.78 -0.22 12.60
CA GLU A 75 17.44 1.16 12.95
C GLU A 75 17.44 1.38 14.49
N SER A 76 17.46 2.64 14.90
CA SER A 76 17.32 3.05 16.30
C SER A 76 15.96 3.71 16.55
N ARG A 77 15.60 3.85 17.83
CA ARG A 77 14.35 4.52 18.20
C ARG A 77 14.38 6.02 17.83
N PRO A 78 13.23 6.60 17.40
CA PRO A 78 11.94 5.95 17.20
C PRO A 78 11.90 5.11 15.91
N VAL A 79 11.30 3.91 15.97
CA VAL A 79 11.11 3.05 14.80
C VAL A 79 10.19 3.72 13.79
N ARG A 80 10.67 3.92 12.55
CA ARG A 80 9.93 4.56 11.46
C ARG A 80 9.62 3.63 10.29
N ILE A 81 10.02 2.37 10.39
CA ILE A 81 9.79 1.35 9.37
C ILE A 81 8.38 0.80 9.51
N ALA A 82 7.81 0.44 8.37
CA ALA A 82 6.48 -0.14 8.28
C ALA A 82 6.39 -1.54 8.94
N ALA A 83 7.13 -2.54 8.44
CA ALA A 83 7.11 -3.92 8.97
C ALA A 83 8.51 -4.42 9.39
N GLY A 84 8.56 -5.36 10.34
CA GLY A 84 9.78 -5.97 10.88
C GLY A 84 10.35 -5.21 12.09
N GLY A 85 10.43 -3.88 11.99
CA GLY A 85 10.93 -3.03 13.09
C GLY A 85 12.43 -3.22 13.39
N ILE A 86 12.81 -2.94 14.64
CA ILE A 86 14.19 -3.04 15.16
C ILE A 86 14.36 -4.18 16.16
N GLY A 87 13.27 -4.87 16.52
CA GLY A 87 13.27 -5.98 17.45
C GLY A 87 11.86 -6.42 17.84
N THR A 88 11.79 -7.41 18.71
CA THR A 88 10.52 -8.00 19.17
C THR A 88 10.31 -7.91 20.68
N ASP A 89 11.23 -7.24 21.40
CA ASP A 89 11.28 -7.16 22.86
C ASP A 89 10.17 -6.26 23.44
N GLY A 90 9.77 -5.23 22.69
CA GLY A 90 8.68 -4.34 23.07
C GLY A 90 7.84 -3.86 21.88
N PRO A 91 6.63 -3.32 22.15
CA PRO A 91 5.77 -2.79 21.10
C PRO A 91 6.41 -1.59 20.36
N GLU A 92 7.27 -0.81 21.01
CA GLU A 92 7.99 0.30 20.36
C GLU A 92 9.10 -0.15 19.42
N ASP A 93 9.52 -1.42 19.50
CA ASP A 93 10.53 -2.01 18.63
C ASP A 93 9.91 -2.60 17.36
N ARG A 94 8.58 -2.77 17.33
CA ARG A 94 7.80 -3.23 16.18
C ARG A 94 7.65 -2.15 15.11
N GLY A 95 7.46 -2.59 13.87
CA GLY A 95 7.14 -1.71 12.76
C GLY A 95 5.82 -0.95 12.97
N LEU A 96 5.66 0.18 12.31
CA LEU A 96 4.47 1.03 12.42
C LEU A 96 3.18 0.29 12.02
N SER A 97 3.22 -0.62 11.04
CA SER A 97 2.03 -1.38 10.62
C SER A 97 1.66 -2.48 11.61
N GLU A 98 2.65 -3.11 12.23
CA GLU A 98 2.46 -4.12 13.29
C GLU A 98 1.87 -3.52 14.57
N ARG A 99 2.00 -2.20 14.73
CA ARG A 99 1.43 -1.41 15.82
C ARG A 99 0.08 -0.78 15.46
N CYS A 100 -0.47 -1.11 14.28
CA CYS A 100 -1.70 -0.53 13.74
C CYS A 100 -1.65 1.01 13.61
N LEU A 101 -0.47 1.60 13.40
CA LEU A 101 -0.33 3.05 13.22
C LEU A 101 -0.47 3.46 11.74
N ILE A 102 -0.08 2.58 10.81
CA ILE A 102 -0.21 2.77 9.37
C ILE A 102 -0.66 1.47 8.69
N GLY A 103 -1.47 1.60 7.64
CA GLY A 103 -1.83 0.49 6.76
C GLY A 103 -0.90 0.37 5.55
N PHE A 104 -0.87 -0.78 4.89
CA PHE A 104 -0.01 -0.97 3.72
C PHE A 104 -0.44 -0.19 2.47
N ASN A 105 -1.74 0.10 2.36
CA ASN A 105 -2.38 0.90 1.31
C ASN A 105 -2.95 2.22 1.86
N ALA A 106 -2.75 2.50 3.16
CA ALA A 106 -3.31 3.67 3.82
C ALA A 106 -2.33 4.88 3.76
N GLY A 107 -2.92 6.08 3.72
CA GLY A 107 -2.19 7.35 3.67
C GLY A 107 -1.85 7.83 2.25
N PRO A 108 -1.48 9.11 2.09
CA PRO A 108 -1.13 9.66 0.78
C PRO A 108 0.28 9.23 0.31
N PRO A 109 0.45 8.84 -0.97
CA PRO A 109 -0.61 8.50 -1.91
C PRO A 109 -1.23 7.14 -1.55
N PHE A 110 -2.56 7.02 -1.71
CA PHE A 110 -3.23 5.73 -1.63
C PHE A 110 -2.68 4.83 -2.74
N VAL A 111 -2.26 3.63 -2.38
CA VAL A 111 -1.77 2.63 -3.33
C VAL A 111 -2.66 1.41 -3.25
N PRO A 112 -3.18 0.88 -4.37
CA PRO A 112 -3.92 -0.37 -4.35
C PRO A 112 -3.06 -1.50 -3.75
N SER A 113 -3.70 -2.40 -3.02
CA SER A 113 -3.10 -3.62 -2.48
C SER A 113 -3.96 -4.83 -2.78
N LEU A 114 -3.63 -5.97 -2.20
CA LEU A 114 -4.35 -7.22 -2.38
C LEU A 114 -5.77 -7.19 -1.80
N TYR A 115 -6.07 -6.38 -0.79
CA TYR A 115 -7.40 -6.32 -0.16
C TYR A 115 -7.58 -5.01 0.62
N ASN A 116 -8.81 -4.78 1.10
CA ASN A 116 -9.21 -3.62 1.89
C ASN A 116 -8.89 -2.28 1.20
N ASN A 117 -9.20 -2.19 -0.10
CA ASN A 117 -8.91 -1.02 -0.93
C ASN A 117 -10.02 0.05 -0.87
N ASN A 118 -11.08 -0.16 -0.08
CA ASN A 118 -12.18 0.79 -0.04
C ASN A 118 -11.79 2.06 0.72
N VAL A 119 -12.25 3.19 0.19
CA VAL A 119 -12.13 4.51 0.82
C VAL A 119 -13.52 5.11 0.94
N GLN A 120 -13.90 5.52 2.14
CA GLN A 120 -15.12 6.28 2.39
C GLN A 120 -14.78 7.75 2.54
N ILE A 121 -15.56 8.59 1.86
CA ILE A 121 -15.44 10.05 1.92
C ILE A 121 -16.65 10.58 2.66
N PHE A 122 -16.45 11.09 3.86
CA PHE A 122 -17.49 11.79 4.62
C PHE A 122 -17.29 13.29 4.45
N GLN A 123 -18.37 14.02 4.21
CA GLN A 123 -18.31 15.47 4.03
C GLN A 123 -19.32 16.15 4.95
N SER A 124 -18.88 17.22 5.59
CA SER A 124 -19.70 18.19 6.29
C SER A 124 -19.50 19.56 5.64
N ARG A 125 -20.13 20.61 6.18
CA ARG A 125 -20.01 21.97 5.64
C ARG A 125 -18.55 22.45 5.54
N ASP A 126 -17.74 22.15 6.56
CA ASP A 126 -16.40 22.72 6.75
C ASP A 126 -15.32 21.64 6.90
N THR A 127 -15.64 20.36 6.68
CA THR A 127 -14.71 19.25 6.89
C THR A 127 -14.98 18.12 5.90
N ALA A 128 -13.91 17.51 5.40
CA ALA A 128 -13.96 16.22 4.72
C ALA A 128 -13.13 15.23 5.54
N VAL A 129 -13.60 13.99 5.63
CA VAL A 129 -12.88 12.88 6.25
C VAL A 129 -12.67 11.80 5.19
N LEU A 130 -11.43 11.36 5.07
CA LEU A 130 -11.07 10.19 4.29
C LEU A 130 -10.85 9.03 5.24
N LEU A 131 -11.70 8.01 5.15
CA LEU A 131 -11.56 6.77 5.91
C LEU A 131 -11.07 5.67 4.97
N THR A 132 -9.86 5.19 5.19
CA THR A 132 -9.40 3.97 4.52
C THR A 132 -9.84 2.74 5.30
N GLU A 133 -10.36 1.74 4.59
CA GLU A 133 -10.76 0.47 5.19
C GLU A 133 -9.60 -0.21 5.93
N MET A 134 -8.40 -0.21 5.34
CA MET A 134 -7.20 -0.68 6.01
C MET A 134 -6.88 0.17 7.26
N ILE A 135 -6.76 -0.50 8.40
CA ILE A 135 -6.48 0.08 9.73
C ILE A 135 -7.59 1.04 10.23
N HIS A 136 -8.68 1.24 9.50
CA HIS A 136 -9.74 2.21 9.83
C HIS A 136 -9.18 3.63 10.08
N ASP A 137 -8.20 4.02 9.27
CA ASP A 137 -7.51 5.30 9.39
C ASP A 137 -8.38 6.43 8.83
N ALA A 138 -8.78 7.34 9.72
CA ALA A 138 -9.62 8.50 9.45
C ALA A 138 -8.80 9.80 9.59
N ARG A 139 -8.77 10.61 8.53
CA ARG A 139 -8.02 11.87 8.47
C ARG A 139 -8.79 12.98 7.78
#